data_AF-A0A3N5ZNN9-F1
#
_entry.id   AF-A0A3N5ZNN9-F1
#
_cell.length_a   1.000
_cell.length_b   1.000
_cell.length_c   1.000
_cell.angle_alpha   90.00
_cell.angle_beta   90.00
_cell.angle_gamma   90.00
#
_symmetry.space_group_name_H-M   'P 1'
#
loop_
_entity.id
_entity.type
_entity.pdbx_description
1 polymer ?
#
loop_
_entity_poly.entity_id
_entity_poly.type
_entity_poly.pdbx_seq_one_letter_code
_entity_poly.pdbx_strand_id
1 'polypeptide(L)'
;MNRNQEGSQRRADPSSQAGPKSARKQKRPEKETGALLEFTAQHETKKSVDTWWDTFSVADREERLRMTREALKTVKPDHPWYEDLFPEAIRELEESLSSGPYVAFLEELLDSRPDVFDLRSHWHALSVAAARISDDPPERLELIMRHVASVTKGIDDPHFALISMLRLGGQEIAAQLMIDTLIPLVDSSDLMPWGVDQLIAWAMFGANQRCAAAGASEEAIDESYQFLLRLGVEDCDDARRHQRAIALHWAGKIDRQWSSEDFSPQDKGRVGENVYFLLVDFMRWLSVCRGLPPVVSDELRHILIQCIDFMRRPANRLLTGLKRREFEPFLAAKLDFLCLDQGHAPAAVVAMLHLYDFLRERGLVDVPTRDSVRRVCAALWAELKDGMGSEWNRHAFLERWLPGDFPRTSAFARSAPRPRPTH
;
A
#
# COMPACT_ATOMS: atom_id res chain seq x y z
N MET A 1 -62.18 22.10 12.42
CA MET A 1 -63.22 22.41 13.42
C MET A 1 -62.50 23.02 14.61
N ASN A 2 -62.60 24.27 15.03
CA ASN A 2 -63.45 25.45 14.81
C ASN A 2 -62.49 26.66 14.88
N ARG A 3 -62.37 27.58 13.90
CA ARG A 3 -63.26 28.72 13.60
C ARG A 3 -63.93 29.38 14.80
N ASN A 4 -63.54 30.62 15.10
CA ASN A 4 -64.40 31.81 15.13
C ASN A 4 -63.49 33.04 15.34
N GLN A 5 -63.34 33.90 14.33
CA GLN A 5 -64.23 35.03 13.95
C GLN A 5 -64.06 36.22 14.91
N GLU A 6 -63.48 37.32 14.40
CA GLU A 6 -64.18 38.57 13.99
C GLU A 6 -64.71 39.33 15.22
N GLY A 7 -64.49 40.64 15.42
CA GLY A 7 -64.14 41.75 14.56
C GLY A 7 -64.57 43.03 15.28
N SER A 8 -64.58 44.16 14.56
CA SER A 8 -65.07 45.51 14.92
C SER A 8 -64.18 46.38 15.82
N GLN A 9 -63.58 47.48 15.36
CA GLN A 9 -64.06 48.70 14.69
C GLN A 9 -64.33 49.89 15.65
N ARG A 10 -63.51 50.93 15.46
CA ARG A 10 -63.83 52.37 15.26
C ARG A 10 -63.95 53.36 16.44
N ARG A 11 -63.11 54.41 16.29
CA ARG A 11 -63.27 55.87 16.56
C ARG A 11 -63.29 56.29 18.06
N ALA A 12 -62.72 57.40 18.52
CA ALA A 12 -62.43 58.72 17.94
C ALA A 12 -61.33 59.47 18.75
N ASP A 13 -60.59 60.34 18.07
CA ASP A 13 -59.75 61.45 18.57
C ASP A 13 -60.62 62.63 19.12
N PRO A 14 -60.11 63.77 19.68
CA PRO A 14 -58.72 64.27 19.71
C PRO A 14 -58.24 64.97 21.04
N SER A 15 -56.97 65.40 20.98
CA SER A 15 -56.38 66.61 21.59
C SER A 15 -55.59 66.51 22.91
N SER A 16 -54.27 66.67 22.82
CA SER A 16 -53.53 67.80 23.41
C SER A 16 -52.02 67.69 23.11
N GLN A 17 -51.35 68.84 23.22
CA GLN A 17 -50.17 69.30 22.51
C GLN A 17 -48.79 68.85 23.05
N ALA A 18 -47.83 68.85 22.10
CA ALA A 18 -46.45 69.38 22.16
C ALA A 18 -45.34 68.72 23.02
N GLY A 19 -44.23 68.37 22.33
CA GLY A 19 -42.88 68.25 22.90
C GLY A 19 -41.97 67.22 22.19
N PRO A 20 -40.75 67.56 21.74
CA PRO A 20 -40.04 66.86 20.66
C PRO A 20 -39.26 65.62 21.14
N LYS A 21 -39.34 64.51 20.38
CA LYS A 21 -38.53 63.30 20.60
C LYS A 21 -37.41 63.16 19.57
N SER A 22 -36.20 63.42 20.05
CA SER A 22 -34.94 62.70 19.81
C SER A 22 -34.86 61.80 18.57
N ALA A 23 -33.97 62.17 17.64
CA ALA A 23 -33.49 61.34 16.55
C ALA A 23 -32.93 60.00 17.07
N ARG A 24 -33.58 58.90 16.74
CA ARG A 24 -33.14 57.54 17.03
C ARG A 24 -32.22 57.08 15.89
N LYS A 25 -30.90 57.26 16.07
CA LYS A 25 -29.89 56.60 15.22
C LYS A 25 -30.06 55.09 15.38
N GLN A 26 -30.54 54.42 14.34
CA GLN A 26 -30.42 52.96 14.20
C GLN A 26 -28.94 52.62 14.12
N LYS A 27 -28.36 52.14 15.23
CA LYS A 27 -27.14 51.33 15.18
C LYS A 27 -27.49 50.01 14.49
N ARG A 28 -27.13 49.87 13.22
CA ARG A 28 -27.01 48.54 12.59
C ARG A 28 -26.04 47.71 13.43
N PRO A 29 -26.32 46.43 13.70
CA PRO A 29 -25.44 45.61 14.51
C PRO A 29 -24.19 45.28 13.70
N GLU A 30 -23.02 45.62 14.24
CA GLU A 30 -21.68 45.31 13.69
C GLU A 30 -21.51 43.80 13.37
N LYS A 31 -22.34 42.93 13.98
CA LYS A 31 -22.42 41.49 13.69
C LYS A 31 -22.93 41.13 12.28
N GLU A 32 -23.88 41.86 11.73
CA GLU A 32 -24.39 41.59 10.37
C GLU A 32 -23.42 42.08 9.29
N THR A 33 -22.62 43.11 9.60
CA THR A 33 -21.60 43.64 8.70
C THR A 33 -20.37 42.74 8.67
N GLY A 34 -19.98 42.16 9.80
CA GLY A 34 -18.94 41.13 9.88
C GLY A 34 -19.31 39.87 9.09
N ALA A 35 -20.52 39.33 9.29
CA ALA A 35 -20.98 38.14 8.56
C ALA A 35 -21.12 38.37 7.05
N LEU A 36 -21.53 39.56 6.62
CA LEU A 36 -21.61 39.90 5.20
C LEU A 36 -20.22 40.06 4.56
N LEU A 37 -19.26 40.68 5.27
CA LEU A 37 -17.87 40.83 4.84
C LEU A 37 -17.16 39.47 4.74
N GLU A 38 -17.40 38.60 5.71
CA GLU A 38 -16.87 37.23 5.75
C GLU A 38 -17.47 36.37 4.63
N PHE A 39 -18.78 36.50 4.36
CA PHE A 39 -19.45 35.85 3.22
C PHE A 39 -18.94 36.37 1.86
N THR A 40 -18.75 37.69 1.70
CA THR A 40 -18.21 38.25 0.45
C THR A 40 -16.74 37.89 0.24
N ALA A 41 -15.92 37.89 1.30
CA ALA A 41 -14.53 37.47 1.23
C ALA A 41 -14.44 35.99 0.83
N GLN A 42 -15.20 35.10 1.47
CA GLN A 42 -15.28 33.69 1.08
C GLN A 42 -15.72 33.50 -0.38
N HIS A 43 -16.68 34.31 -0.88
CA HIS A 43 -17.15 34.23 -2.26
C HIS A 43 -16.12 34.75 -3.28
N GLU A 44 -15.36 35.80 -2.96
CA GLU A 44 -14.28 36.33 -3.80
C GLU A 44 -13.08 35.38 -3.82
N THR A 45 -12.72 34.83 -2.65
CA THR A 45 -11.68 33.81 -2.50
C THR A 45 -12.02 32.55 -3.31
N LYS A 46 -13.27 32.08 -3.29
CA LYS A 46 -13.72 30.93 -4.09
C LYS A 46 -13.64 31.19 -5.60
N LYS A 47 -14.14 32.35 -6.07
CA LYS A 47 -14.04 32.76 -7.49
C LYS A 47 -12.60 32.80 -8.00
N SER A 48 -11.66 33.16 -7.13
CA SER A 48 -10.26 33.28 -7.50
C SER A 48 -9.52 31.93 -7.52
N VAL A 49 -9.94 30.91 -6.74
CA VAL A 49 -9.51 29.51 -6.90
C VAL A 49 -10.01 28.94 -8.21
N ASP A 50 -11.31 29.14 -8.47
CA ASP A 50 -11.97 28.61 -9.67
C ASP A 50 -11.27 29.12 -10.93
N THR A 51 -10.92 30.41 -10.98
CA THR A 51 -10.18 31.00 -12.10
C THR A 51 -8.76 30.40 -12.27
N TRP A 52 -8.09 30.08 -11.16
CA TRP A 52 -6.79 29.41 -11.22
C TRP A 52 -6.94 28.00 -11.80
N TRP A 53 -7.95 27.25 -11.36
CA TRP A 53 -8.26 25.91 -11.87
C TRP A 53 -8.68 25.90 -13.34
N ASP A 54 -9.48 26.88 -13.78
CA ASP A 54 -9.84 27.06 -15.19
C ASP A 54 -8.60 27.21 -16.06
N THR A 55 -7.59 27.96 -15.58
CA THR A 55 -6.32 28.15 -16.30
C THR A 55 -5.44 26.89 -16.21
N PHE A 56 -5.36 26.27 -15.04
CA PHE A 56 -4.53 25.08 -14.79
C PHE A 56 -5.02 23.86 -15.59
N SER A 57 -6.33 23.66 -15.69
CA SER A 57 -6.92 22.52 -16.38
C SER A 57 -6.64 22.52 -17.89
N VAL A 58 -6.55 23.70 -18.52
CA VAL A 58 -6.23 23.84 -19.95
C VAL A 58 -4.73 23.98 -20.23
N ALA A 59 -3.91 24.16 -19.20
CA ALA A 59 -2.46 24.28 -19.32
C ALA A 59 -1.82 22.93 -19.69
N ASP A 60 -0.70 23.00 -20.44
CA ASP A 60 0.13 21.83 -20.68
C ASP A 60 0.91 21.42 -19.41
N ARG A 61 1.56 20.25 -19.46
CA ARG A 61 2.25 19.67 -18.30
C ARG A 61 3.36 20.55 -17.71
N GLU A 62 4.09 21.30 -18.54
CA GLU A 62 5.20 22.13 -18.07
C GLU A 62 4.65 23.40 -17.41
N GLU A 63 3.60 23.96 -18.01
CA GLU A 63 2.90 25.12 -17.49
C GLU A 63 2.16 24.79 -16.18
N ARG A 64 1.52 23.62 -16.07
CA ARG A 64 0.92 23.13 -14.81
C ARG A 64 1.97 23.06 -13.70
N LEU A 65 3.13 22.46 -13.96
CA LEU A 65 4.21 22.38 -12.98
C LEU A 65 4.70 23.78 -12.58
N ARG A 66 4.84 24.70 -13.55
CA ARG A 66 5.21 26.09 -13.28
C ARG A 66 4.17 26.80 -12.41
N MET A 67 2.88 26.66 -12.73
CA MET A 67 1.78 27.25 -11.97
C MET A 67 1.74 26.72 -10.53
N THR A 68 1.91 25.41 -10.33
CA THR A 68 1.99 24.81 -8.99
C THR A 68 3.18 25.38 -8.20
N ARG A 69 4.36 25.49 -8.83
CA ARG A 69 5.54 26.11 -8.19
C ARG A 69 5.31 27.59 -7.82
N GLU A 70 4.61 28.35 -8.64
CA GLU A 70 4.27 29.74 -8.30
C GLU A 70 3.27 29.80 -7.13
N ALA A 71 2.27 28.92 -7.10
CA ALA A 71 1.33 28.81 -5.99
C ALA A 71 2.06 28.43 -4.67
N LEU A 72 3.05 27.54 -4.73
CA LEU A 72 3.90 27.19 -3.59
C LEU A 72 4.73 28.36 -3.04
N LYS A 73 4.89 29.47 -3.77
CA LYS A 73 5.57 30.67 -3.23
C LYS A 73 4.62 31.54 -2.41
N THR A 74 3.35 31.60 -2.81
CA THR A 74 2.37 32.60 -2.32
C THR A 74 1.33 32.01 -1.37
N VAL A 75 0.92 30.76 -1.55
CA VAL A 75 -0.11 30.09 -0.75
C VAL A 75 0.54 29.39 0.45
N LYS A 76 0.15 29.84 1.65
CA LYS A 76 0.65 29.38 2.96
C LYS A 76 -0.44 28.58 3.69
N PRO A 77 -0.11 27.83 4.77
CA PRO A 77 -1.08 26.98 5.47
C PRO A 77 -2.34 27.69 5.99
N ASP A 78 -2.26 28.98 6.29
CA ASP A 78 -3.39 29.82 6.72
C ASP A 78 -4.25 30.33 5.56
N HIS A 79 -3.84 30.07 4.32
CA HIS A 79 -4.58 30.50 3.13
C HIS A 79 -5.80 29.61 2.90
N PRO A 80 -7.00 30.16 2.60
CA PRO A 80 -8.21 29.37 2.39
C PRO A 80 -8.17 28.38 1.23
N TRP A 81 -7.17 28.47 0.36
CA TRP A 81 -7.00 27.56 -0.79
C TRP A 81 -6.12 26.37 -0.46
N TYR A 82 -5.38 26.43 0.66
CA TYR A 82 -4.21 25.58 0.90
C TYR A 82 -4.56 24.08 0.83
N GLU A 83 -5.57 23.67 1.59
CA GLU A 83 -5.99 22.27 1.69
C GLU A 83 -6.72 21.78 0.44
N ASP A 84 -7.44 22.65 -0.27
CA ASP A 84 -8.20 22.28 -1.48
C ASP A 84 -7.34 22.30 -2.75
N LEU A 85 -6.31 23.15 -2.79
CA LEU A 85 -5.50 23.38 -3.99
C LEU A 85 -4.43 22.30 -4.15
N PHE A 86 -3.57 22.14 -3.15
CA PHE A 86 -2.33 21.39 -3.33
C PHE A 86 -2.54 19.89 -3.51
N PRO A 87 -3.40 19.19 -2.74
CA PRO A 87 -3.62 17.76 -2.94
C PRO A 87 -4.07 17.41 -4.36
N GLU A 88 -4.98 18.21 -4.92
CA GLU A 88 -5.49 17.97 -6.27
C GLU A 88 -4.52 18.45 -7.36
N ALA A 89 -3.85 19.58 -7.17
CA ALA A 89 -2.88 20.07 -8.15
C ALA A 89 -1.68 19.11 -8.27
N ILE A 90 -1.23 18.53 -7.16
CA ILE A 90 -0.14 17.54 -7.16
C ILE A 90 -0.60 16.23 -7.82
N ARG A 91 -1.84 15.77 -7.56
CA ARG A 91 -2.41 14.60 -8.25
C ARG A 91 -2.47 14.80 -9.77
N GLU A 92 -2.92 15.96 -10.24
CA GLU A 92 -2.94 16.29 -11.67
C GLU A 92 -1.54 16.35 -12.29
N LEU A 93 -0.51 16.68 -11.50
CA LEU A 93 0.88 16.61 -11.96
C LEU A 93 1.37 15.16 -12.11
N GLU A 94 0.94 14.24 -11.25
CA GLU A 94 1.23 12.82 -11.40
C GLU A 94 0.70 12.25 -12.72
N GLU A 95 -0.52 12.67 -13.11
CA GLU A 95 -1.17 12.22 -14.33
C GLU A 95 -0.56 12.83 -15.61
N SER A 96 0.06 14.01 -15.49
CA SER A 96 0.54 14.78 -16.65
C SER A 96 2.06 14.73 -16.87
N LEU A 97 2.84 14.48 -15.82
CA LEU A 97 4.30 14.37 -15.89
C LEU A 97 4.73 12.91 -16.04
N SER A 98 5.90 12.70 -16.64
CA SER A 98 6.55 11.39 -16.52
C SER A 98 7.07 11.18 -15.10
N SER A 99 7.23 9.90 -14.70
CA SER A 99 7.62 9.52 -13.34
C SER A 99 8.87 10.25 -12.83
N GLY A 100 9.92 10.41 -13.66
CA GLY A 100 11.16 11.10 -13.25
C GLY A 100 10.95 12.56 -12.83
N PRO A 101 10.45 13.44 -13.71
CA PRO A 101 10.11 14.83 -13.37
C PRO A 101 9.13 14.97 -12.20
N TYR A 102 8.13 14.10 -12.10
CA TYR A 102 7.18 14.12 -10.97
C TYR A 102 7.87 13.79 -9.65
N VAL A 103 8.68 12.74 -9.60
CA VAL A 103 9.41 12.35 -8.38
C VAL A 103 10.43 13.40 -7.99
N ALA A 104 11.15 14.00 -8.96
CA ALA A 104 12.05 15.11 -8.68
C ALA A 104 11.30 16.32 -8.05
N PHE A 105 10.07 16.58 -8.49
CA PHE A 105 9.21 17.61 -7.89
C PHE A 105 8.76 17.23 -6.48
N LEU A 106 8.41 15.97 -6.21
CA LEU A 106 8.07 15.52 -4.85
C LEU A 106 9.26 15.63 -3.88
N GLU A 107 10.47 15.32 -4.36
CA GLU A 107 11.70 15.48 -3.58
C GLU A 107 11.98 16.97 -3.30
N GLU A 108 11.81 17.85 -4.29
CA GLU A 108 11.86 19.32 -4.10
C GLU A 108 10.81 19.79 -3.09
N LEU A 109 9.60 19.22 -3.14
CA LEU A 109 8.50 19.57 -2.25
C LEU A 109 8.84 19.20 -0.80
N LEU A 110 9.39 18.00 -0.58
CA LEU A 110 9.84 17.57 0.73
C LEU A 110 10.90 18.52 1.32
N ASP A 111 11.86 18.95 0.51
CA ASP A 111 12.94 19.84 0.96
C ASP A 111 12.48 21.29 1.22
N SER A 112 11.58 21.81 0.38
CA SER A 112 11.25 23.24 0.36
C SER A 112 9.90 23.60 1.01
N ARG A 113 8.94 22.67 0.99
CA ARG A 113 7.56 22.83 1.48
C ARG A 113 7.06 21.50 2.08
N PRO A 114 7.72 20.99 3.16
CA PRO A 114 7.32 19.74 3.79
C PRO A 114 5.86 19.79 4.27
N ASP A 115 5.37 20.96 4.67
CA ASP A 115 3.97 21.20 5.03
C ASP A 115 2.96 20.78 3.94
N VAL A 116 3.34 20.91 2.66
CA VAL A 116 2.51 20.52 1.52
C VAL A 116 2.73 19.05 1.16
N PHE A 117 3.98 18.57 1.25
CA PHE A 117 4.29 17.14 1.09
C PHE A 117 3.48 16.29 2.07
N ASP A 118 3.33 16.78 3.31
CA ASP A 118 2.68 16.08 4.43
C ASP A 118 1.18 15.86 4.23
N LEU A 119 0.52 16.64 3.37
CA LEU A 119 -0.91 16.51 3.08
C LEU A 119 -1.26 15.12 2.52
N ARG A 120 -0.33 14.49 1.78
CA ARG A 120 -0.47 13.13 1.24
C ARG A 120 0.86 12.37 1.33
N SER A 121 1.58 12.51 2.44
CA SER A 121 2.95 12.01 2.60
C SER A 121 3.14 10.54 2.20
N HIS A 122 2.21 9.66 2.56
CA HIS A 122 2.27 8.24 2.24
C HIS A 122 2.10 7.95 0.73
N TRP A 123 1.25 8.70 0.03
CA TRP A 123 1.10 8.60 -1.43
C TRP A 123 2.35 9.11 -2.14
N HIS A 124 2.85 10.28 -1.73
CA HIS A 124 4.08 10.84 -2.29
C HIS A 124 5.27 9.90 -2.06
N ALA A 125 5.39 9.36 -0.85
CA ALA A 125 6.41 8.38 -0.49
C ALA A 125 6.32 7.11 -1.34
N LEU A 126 5.11 6.61 -1.62
CA LEU A 126 4.91 5.47 -2.50
C LEU A 126 5.38 5.77 -3.94
N SER A 127 5.04 6.94 -4.50
CA SER A 127 5.48 7.32 -5.84
C SER A 127 7.01 7.51 -5.91
N VAL A 128 7.62 8.08 -4.87
CA VAL A 128 9.08 8.18 -4.78
C VAL A 128 9.73 6.80 -4.67
N ALA A 129 9.24 5.93 -3.77
CA ALA A 129 9.73 4.58 -3.61
C ALA A 129 9.66 3.80 -4.94
N ALA A 130 8.53 3.87 -5.64
CA ALA A 130 8.33 3.18 -6.92
C ALA A 130 9.36 3.57 -7.99
N ALA A 131 9.77 4.83 -8.02
CA ALA A 131 10.76 5.30 -8.99
C ALA A 131 12.21 5.06 -8.55
N ARG A 132 12.48 5.03 -7.24
CA ARG A 132 13.83 5.05 -6.69
C ARG A 132 14.34 3.72 -6.15
N ILE A 133 13.45 2.74 -5.93
CA ILE A 133 13.80 1.47 -5.27
C ILE A 133 14.94 0.68 -5.93
N SER A 134 15.16 0.90 -7.24
CA SER A 134 16.24 0.27 -8.02
C SER A 134 17.56 1.06 -8.01
N ASP A 135 17.45 2.39 -7.93
CA ASP A 135 18.49 3.32 -8.38
C ASP A 135 19.15 4.06 -7.22
N ASP A 136 18.41 4.27 -6.13
CA ASP A 136 18.89 5.07 -5.01
C ASP A 136 19.68 4.24 -3.99
N PRO A 137 20.69 4.87 -3.36
CA PRO A 137 21.34 4.27 -2.21
C PRO A 137 20.32 4.14 -1.06
N PRO A 138 20.34 3.04 -0.28
CA PRO A 138 19.35 2.75 0.76
C PRO A 138 19.04 3.92 1.71
N GLU A 139 20.04 4.75 2.00
CA GLU A 139 19.99 5.86 2.94
C GLU A 139 19.02 6.98 2.51
N ARG A 140 18.80 7.18 1.20
CA ARG A 140 17.91 8.25 0.71
C ARG A 140 16.45 7.89 0.97
N LEU A 141 16.04 6.67 0.65
CA LEU A 141 14.70 6.19 0.96
C LEU A 141 14.46 6.13 2.47
N GLU A 142 15.48 5.75 3.25
CA GLU A 142 15.40 5.77 4.71
C GLU A 142 15.14 7.19 5.25
N LEU A 143 15.81 8.22 4.72
CA LEU A 143 15.58 9.61 5.12
C LEU A 143 14.13 10.05 4.86
N ILE A 144 13.60 9.73 3.68
CA ILE A 144 12.22 10.06 3.31
C ILE A 144 11.24 9.31 4.22
N MET A 145 11.44 8.01 4.43
CA MET A 145 10.57 7.22 5.32
C MET A 145 10.63 7.74 6.76
N ARG A 146 11.78 8.24 7.23
CA ARG A 146 11.89 8.87 8.55
C ARG A 146 11.05 10.12 8.67
N HIS A 147 11.03 10.95 7.63
CA HIS A 147 10.15 12.10 7.59
C HIS A 147 8.68 11.68 7.61
N VAL A 148 8.27 10.78 6.70
CA VAL A 148 6.90 10.27 6.60
C VAL A 148 6.44 9.68 7.94
N ALA A 149 7.25 8.82 8.54
CA ALA A 149 7.00 8.23 9.86
C ALA A 149 6.76 9.30 10.94
N SER A 150 7.52 10.40 10.93
CA SER A 150 7.38 11.46 11.93
C SER A 150 6.07 12.25 11.85
N VAL A 151 5.42 12.25 10.68
CA VAL A 151 4.17 12.99 10.43
C VAL A 151 2.93 12.09 10.33
N THR A 152 3.11 10.77 10.24
CA THR A 152 2.02 9.79 10.20
C THR A 152 1.21 9.81 11.49
N LYS A 153 -0.10 10.00 11.35
CA LYS A 153 -1.07 10.05 12.47
C LYS A 153 -2.16 8.98 12.41
N GLY A 154 -2.23 8.23 11.31
CA GLY A 154 -3.23 7.21 11.07
C GLY A 154 -2.75 6.20 10.04
N ILE A 155 -3.46 5.09 9.92
CA ILE A 155 -3.16 4.01 8.98
C ILE A 155 -4.13 4.12 7.80
N ASP A 156 -3.60 3.96 6.59
CA ASP A 156 -4.33 4.04 5.33
C ASP A 156 -3.75 3.03 4.34
N ASP A 157 -4.52 2.61 3.34
CA ASP A 157 -4.18 1.55 2.37
C ASP A 157 -2.80 1.73 1.69
N PRO A 158 -2.36 2.95 1.30
CA PRO A 158 -1.05 3.16 0.68
C PRO A 158 0.12 2.75 1.58
N HIS A 159 -0.04 2.74 2.89
CA HIS A 159 1.01 2.29 3.81
C HIS A 159 1.36 0.81 3.58
N PHE A 160 0.37 -0.04 3.32
CA PHE A 160 0.61 -1.46 3.04
C PHE A 160 1.36 -1.65 1.72
N ALA A 161 0.95 -0.92 0.68
CA ALA A 161 1.64 -0.93 -0.61
C ALA A 161 3.09 -0.43 -0.50
N LEU A 162 3.31 0.65 0.25
CA LEU A 162 4.63 1.22 0.50
C LEU A 162 5.53 0.24 1.27
N ILE A 163 5.05 -0.33 2.37
CA ILE A 163 5.82 -1.30 3.16
C ILE A 163 6.17 -2.51 2.31
N SER A 164 5.22 -3.10 1.58
CA SER A 164 5.51 -4.24 0.72
C SER A 164 6.52 -3.90 -0.37
N MET A 165 6.40 -2.73 -1.02
CA MET A 165 7.35 -2.28 -2.03
C MET A 165 8.77 -2.12 -1.47
N LEU A 166 8.91 -1.51 -0.29
CA LEU A 166 10.20 -1.39 0.39
C LEU A 166 10.79 -2.77 0.72
N ARG A 167 9.97 -3.70 1.21
CA ARG A 167 10.38 -5.08 1.54
C ARG A 167 10.81 -5.87 0.31
N LEU A 168 10.05 -5.83 -0.79
CA LEU A 168 10.44 -6.39 -2.10
C LEU A 168 11.71 -5.71 -2.64
N GLY A 169 11.86 -4.43 -2.35
CA GLY A 169 13.03 -3.61 -2.66
C GLY A 169 14.26 -3.93 -1.81
N GLY A 170 14.16 -4.79 -0.80
CA GLY A 170 15.25 -5.07 0.13
C GLY A 170 15.60 -3.90 1.07
N GLN A 171 14.73 -2.89 1.16
CA GLN A 171 14.89 -1.71 2.00
C GLN A 171 14.39 -2.00 3.43
N GLU A 172 15.06 -2.93 4.11
CA GLU A 172 14.63 -3.49 5.40
C GLU A 172 14.43 -2.40 6.47
N ILE A 173 15.40 -1.50 6.62
CA ILE A 173 15.36 -0.43 7.63
C ILE A 173 14.19 0.53 7.37
N ALA A 174 14.04 0.95 6.12
CA ALA A 174 12.96 1.86 5.71
C ALA A 174 11.57 1.23 5.91
N ALA A 175 11.41 -0.05 5.58
CA ALA A 175 10.18 -0.79 5.83
C ALA A 175 9.89 -0.93 7.33
N GLN A 176 10.89 -1.32 8.13
CA GLN A 176 10.72 -1.50 9.58
C GLN A 176 10.35 -0.18 10.27
N LEU A 177 10.94 0.94 9.85
CA LEU A 177 10.62 2.26 10.38
C LEU A 177 9.14 2.62 10.20
N MET A 178 8.58 2.32 9.03
CA MET A 178 7.15 2.49 8.78
C MET A 178 6.30 1.55 9.64
N ILE A 179 6.67 0.26 9.72
CA ILE A 179 5.95 -0.72 10.55
C ILE A 179 5.92 -0.28 12.02
N ASP A 180 7.07 0.10 12.59
CA ASP A 180 7.20 0.55 13.98
C ASP A 180 6.37 1.80 14.27
N THR A 181 6.15 2.65 13.25
CA THR A 181 5.30 3.84 13.35
C THR A 181 3.82 3.47 13.34
N LEU A 182 3.41 2.48 12.54
CA LEU A 182 2.00 2.11 12.38
C LEU A 182 1.48 1.20 13.49
N ILE A 183 2.32 0.32 14.05
CA ILE A 183 1.91 -0.63 15.10
C ILE A 183 1.20 0.05 16.28
N PRO A 184 1.70 1.15 16.86
CA PRO A 184 1.02 1.86 17.95
C PRO A 184 -0.34 2.46 17.56
N LEU A 185 -0.62 2.62 16.26
CA LEU A 185 -1.84 3.21 15.74
C LEU A 185 -2.94 2.18 15.47
N VAL A 186 -2.62 0.87 15.51
CA VAL A 186 -3.54 -0.22 15.17
C VAL A 186 -4.85 -0.15 15.97
N ASP A 187 -4.77 0.02 17.29
CA ASP A 187 -5.95 0.07 18.17
C ASP A 187 -6.87 1.28 17.89
N SER A 188 -6.31 2.34 17.29
CA SER A 188 -7.05 3.56 16.93
C SER A 188 -7.50 3.61 15.48
N SER A 189 -7.21 2.56 14.71
CA SER A 189 -7.47 2.50 13.27
C SER A 189 -8.70 1.67 12.93
N ASP A 190 -9.37 2.00 11.83
CA ASP A 190 -10.48 1.22 11.28
C ASP A 190 -10.00 0.05 10.40
N LEU A 191 -8.89 -0.59 10.77
CA LEU A 191 -8.32 -1.68 9.99
C LEU A 191 -9.19 -2.93 10.03
N MET A 192 -9.31 -3.56 8.87
CA MET A 192 -9.86 -4.90 8.77
C MET A 192 -8.93 -5.91 9.45
N PRO A 193 -9.44 -7.05 9.98
CA PRO A 193 -8.63 -8.04 10.68
C PRO A 193 -7.40 -8.52 9.90
N TRP A 194 -7.53 -8.72 8.59
CA TRP A 194 -6.41 -9.14 7.73
C TRP A 194 -5.27 -8.11 7.69
N GLY A 195 -5.60 -6.80 7.81
CA GLY A 195 -4.60 -5.73 7.83
C GLY A 195 -3.84 -5.69 9.15
N VAL A 196 -4.53 -5.98 10.26
CA VAL A 196 -3.92 -6.16 11.59
C VAL A 196 -2.97 -7.35 11.57
N ASP A 197 -3.43 -8.50 11.08
CA ASP A 197 -2.62 -9.73 10.97
C ASP A 197 -1.36 -9.50 10.12
N GLN A 198 -1.48 -8.76 9.03
CA GLN A 198 -0.36 -8.43 8.14
C GLN A 198 0.67 -7.51 8.82
N LEU A 199 0.23 -6.46 9.52
CA LEU A 199 1.13 -5.58 10.28
C LEU A 199 1.85 -6.33 11.39
N ILE A 200 1.14 -7.19 12.15
CA ILE A 200 1.75 -8.04 13.18
C ILE A 200 2.79 -8.98 12.56
N ALA A 201 2.44 -9.66 11.46
CA ALA A 201 3.36 -10.56 10.77
C ALA A 201 4.64 -9.85 10.30
N TRP A 202 4.50 -8.63 9.76
CA TRP A 202 5.63 -7.80 9.37
C TRP A 202 6.46 -7.32 10.57
N ALA A 203 5.83 -6.89 11.66
CA ALA A 203 6.52 -6.47 12.88
C ALA A 203 7.32 -7.61 13.53
N MET A 204 6.79 -8.84 13.45
CA MET A 204 7.45 -10.04 13.97
C MET A 204 8.72 -10.45 13.19
N PHE A 205 8.94 -9.92 11.98
CA PHE A 205 10.08 -10.27 11.14
C PHE A 205 11.43 -10.16 11.87
N GLY A 206 11.71 -8.99 12.49
CA GLY A 206 12.97 -8.76 13.20
C GLY A 206 13.13 -9.63 14.46
N ALA A 207 12.04 -9.89 15.18
CA ALA A 207 12.06 -10.77 16.35
C ALA A 207 12.38 -12.23 15.96
N ASN A 208 11.74 -12.73 14.90
CA ASN A 208 11.98 -14.07 14.37
C ASN A 208 13.43 -14.20 13.83
N GLN A 209 13.95 -13.16 13.16
CA GLN A 209 15.32 -13.16 12.65
C GLN A 209 16.35 -13.22 13.79
N ARG A 210 16.18 -12.41 14.84
CA ARG A 210 17.04 -12.46 16.03
C ARG A 210 16.96 -13.80 16.73
N CYS A 211 15.75 -14.35 16.88
CA CYS A 211 15.56 -15.68 17.46
C CYS A 211 16.30 -16.76 16.64
N ALA A 212 16.20 -16.71 15.32
CA ALA A 212 16.90 -17.64 14.44
C ALA A 212 18.43 -17.49 14.51
N ALA A 213 18.93 -16.25 14.57
CA ALA A 213 20.36 -15.96 14.72
C ALA A 213 20.92 -16.45 16.06
N ALA A 214 20.11 -16.43 17.13
CA ALA A 214 20.41 -17.04 18.42
C ALA A 214 20.28 -18.58 18.43
N GLY A 215 20.00 -19.20 17.28
CA GLY A 215 19.86 -20.65 17.14
C GLY A 215 18.55 -21.21 17.67
N ALA A 216 17.52 -20.37 17.84
CA ALA A 216 16.23 -20.70 18.45
C ALA A 216 16.40 -21.36 19.84
N SER A 217 17.20 -20.74 20.71
CA SER A 217 17.25 -21.13 22.13
C SER A 217 15.90 -20.88 22.81
N GLU A 218 15.64 -21.54 23.93
CA GLU A 218 14.41 -21.35 24.70
C GLU A 218 14.22 -19.89 25.12
N GLU A 219 15.31 -19.23 25.53
CA GLU A 219 15.30 -17.81 25.91
C GLU A 219 14.93 -16.93 24.71
N ALA A 220 15.52 -17.17 23.54
CA ALA A 220 15.23 -16.38 22.35
C ALA A 220 13.80 -16.61 21.82
N ILE A 221 13.28 -17.84 21.96
CA ILE A 221 11.89 -18.18 21.64
C ILE A 221 10.95 -17.45 22.59
N ASP A 222 11.23 -17.45 23.89
CA ASP A 222 10.43 -16.73 24.87
C ASP A 222 10.48 -15.22 24.61
N GLU A 223 11.64 -14.62 24.37
CA GLU A 223 11.76 -13.19 24.01
C GLU A 223 10.93 -12.82 22.78
N SER A 224 10.97 -13.67 21.74
CA SER A 224 10.16 -13.48 20.53
C SER A 224 8.67 -13.61 20.84
N TYR A 225 8.27 -14.53 21.71
CA TYR A 225 6.88 -14.69 22.14
C TYR A 225 6.41 -13.52 23.00
N GLN A 226 7.23 -13.02 23.93
CA GLN A 226 6.95 -11.81 24.70
C GLN A 226 6.79 -10.59 23.78
N PHE A 227 7.55 -10.52 22.69
CA PHE A 227 7.35 -9.48 21.67
C PHE A 227 5.99 -9.64 20.96
N LEU A 228 5.60 -10.86 20.59
CA LEU A 228 4.29 -11.15 20.01
C LEU A 228 3.12 -10.72 20.93
N LEU A 229 3.23 -11.00 22.23
CA LEU A 229 2.23 -10.56 23.22
C LEU A 229 2.13 -9.03 23.33
N ARG A 230 3.25 -8.31 23.22
CA ARG A 230 3.25 -6.83 23.19
C ARG A 230 2.56 -6.25 21.95
N LEU A 231 2.43 -7.03 20.88
CA LEU A 231 1.68 -6.66 19.68
C LEU A 231 0.17 -6.94 19.81
N GLY A 232 -0.30 -7.40 20.97
CA GLY A 232 -1.73 -7.60 21.26
C GLY A 232 -2.26 -9.01 20.97
N VAL A 233 -1.38 -9.97 20.63
CA VAL A 233 -1.80 -11.37 20.44
C VAL A 233 -2.15 -12.00 21.78
N GLU A 234 -3.26 -12.75 21.82
CA GLU A 234 -3.75 -13.43 23.02
C GLU A 234 -2.77 -14.50 23.53
N ASP A 235 -2.53 -14.52 24.84
CA ASP A 235 -1.70 -15.54 25.49
C ASP A 235 -2.49 -16.85 25.62
N CYS A 236 -2.16 -17.81 24.75
CA CYS A 236 -2.69 -19.17 24.80
C CYS A 236 -1.65 -20.20 24.39
N ASP A 237 -1.88 -21.46 24.80
CA ASP A 237 -0.98 -22.59 24.49
C ASP A 237 -0.79 -22.78 22.97
N ASP A 238 -1.83 -22.49 22.20
CA ASP A 238 -1.80 -22.58 20.73
C ASP A 238 -0.88 -21.53 20.13
N ALA A 239 -0.95 -20.27 20.57
CA ALA A 239 -0.05 -19.21 20.14
C ALA A 239 1.40 -19.49 20.54
N ARG A 240 1.63 -19.99 21.76
CA ARG A 240 2.98 -20.40 22.24
C ARG A 240 3.57 -21.49 21.36
N ARG A 241 2.80 -22.56 21.12
CA ARG A 241 3.20 -23.69 20.27
C ARG A 241 3.48 -23.23 18.84
N HIS A 242 2.63 -22.38 18.28
CA HIS A 242 2.79 -21.87 16.92
C HIS A 242 4.05 -20.99 16.79
N GLN A 243 4.26 -20.04 17.71
CA GLN A 243 5.44 -19.17 17.70
C GLN A 243 6.74 -19.98 17.86
N ARG A 244 6.75 -20.99 18.74
CA ARG A 244 7.87 -21.91 18.89
C ARG A 244 8.18 -22.64 17.58
N ALA A 245 7.16 -23.16 16.90
CA ALA A 245 7.33 -23.84 15.63
C ALA A 245 7.88 -22.89 14.55
N ILE A 246 7.36 -21.65 14.46
CA ILE A 246 7.90 -20.60 13.58
C ILE A 246 9.40 -20.43 13.81
N ALA A 247 9.80 -20.17 15.06
CA ALA A 247 11.20 -19.93 15.42
C ALA A 247 12.12 -21.11 15.02
N LEU A 248 11.68 -22.35 15.26
CA LEU A 248 12.45 -23.54 14.94
C LEU A 248 12.58 -23.78 13.42
N HIS A 249 11.52 -23.52 12.65
CA HIS A 249 11.56 -23.57 11.18
C HIS A 249 12.46 -22.47 10.61
N TRP A 250 12.34 -21.24 11.10
CA TRP A 250 13.21 -20.10 10.75
C TRP A 250 14.70 -20.40 11.02
N ALA A 251 15.01 -21.01 12.16
CA ALA A 251 16.37 -21.40 12.51
C ALA A 251 16.87 -22.65 11.77
N GLY A 252 16.00 -23.36 11.05
CA GLY A 252 16.33 -24.64 10.42
C GLY A 252 16.65 -25.76 11.39
N LYS A 253 16.13 -25.68 12.63
CA LYS A 253 16.27 -26.71 13.66
C LYS A 253 15.28 -27.85 13.47
N ILE A 254 14.22 -27.60 12.71
CA ILE A 254 13.32 -28.63 12.21
C ILE A 254 13.81 -29.04 10.82
N ASP A 255 14.34 -30.26 10.72
CA ASP A 255 14.58 -30.92 9.44
C ASP A 255 13.43 -31.88 9.15
N ARG A 256 12.24 -31.31 8.93
CA ARG A 256 11.06 -32.09 8.55
C ARG A 256 11.19 -32.51 7.10
N GLN A 257 11.21 -33.82 6.86
CA GLN A 257 11.06 -34.36 5.51
C GLN A 257 9.58 -34.31 5.14
N TRP A 258 9.22 -33.27 4.40
CA TRP A 258 7.88 -33.11 3.86
C TRP A 258 7.57 -34.23 2.86
N SER A 259 6.35 -34.75 2.93
CA SER A 259 5.80 -35.74 2.02
C SER A 259 4.48 -35.25 1.41
N SER A 260 4.02 -35.88 0.33
CA SER A 260 2.71 -35.53 -0.25
C SER A 260 1.53 -35.81 0.69
N GLU A 261 1.69 -36.75 1.63
CA GLU A 261 0.68 -37.11 2.63
C GLU A 261 0.44 -35.99 3.64
N ASP A 262 1.46 -35.18 3.94
CA ASP A 262 1.35 -34.02 4.83
C ASP A 262 0.37 -32.97 4.30
N PHE A 263 0.06 -32.99 3.00
CA PHE A 263 -0.86 -32.05 2.36
C PHE A 263 -2.20 -32.69 1.99
N SER A 264 -2.46 -33.91 2.48
CA SER A 264 -3.69 -34.64 2.23
C SER A 264 -4.90 -33.95 2.88
N PRO A 265 -6.03 -33.77 2.16
CA PRO A 265 -7.18 -32.99 2.64
C PRO A 265 -8.00 -33.63 3.77
N GLN A 266 -7.52 -34.74 4.34
CA GLN A 266 -8.22 -35.48 5.40
C GLN A 266 -8.32 -34.69 6.71
N ASP A 267 -7.38 -33.78 6.98
CA ASP A 267 -7.40 -32.85 8.11
C ASP A 267 -7.09 -31.42 7.65
N LYS A 268 -8.14 -30.63 7.43
CA LYS A 268 -8.01 -29.26 6.89
C LYS A 268 -7.18 -28.34 7.80
N GLY A 269 -7.30 -28.49 9.12
CA GLY A 269 -6.58 -27.64 10.08
C GLY A 269 -5.08 -27.90 10.02
N ARG A 270 -4.70 -29.19 10.03
CA ARG A 270 -3.31 -29.62 9.90
C ARG A 270 -2.69 -29.27 8.54
N VAL A 271 -3.49 -29.31 7.47
CA VAL A 271 -3.03 -28.96 6.12
C VAL A 271 -2.64 -27.47 6.02
N GLY A 272 -3.46 -26.56 6.57
CA GLY A 272 -3.14 -25.13 6.56
C GLY A 272 -1.83 -24.84 7.28
N GLU A 273 -1.65 -25.42 8.46
CA GLU A 273 -0.42 -25.29 9.24
C GLU A 273 0.81 -25.88 8.52
N ASN A 274 0.66 -27.05 7.88
CA ASN A 274 1.74 -27.66 7.10
C ASN A 274 2.15 -26.79 5.90
N VAL A 275 1.19 -26.18 5.19
CA VAL A 275 1.50 -25.23 4.10
C VAL A 275 2.23 -24.02 4.65
N TYR A 276 1.76 -23.47 5.76
CA TYR A 276 2.40 -22.31 6.39
C TYR A 276 3.86 -22.61 6.73
N PHE A 277 4.16 -23.73 7.41
CA PHE A 277 5.53 -24.10 7.76
C PHE A 277 6.39 -24.48 6.55
N LEU A 278 5.82 -25.12 5.52
CA LEU A 278 6.50 -25.34 4.25
C LEU A 278 6.94 -24.00 3.62
N LEU A 279 6.09 -22.98 3.70
CA LEU A 279 6.39 -21.64 3.19
C LEU A 279 7.42 -20.90 4.05
N VAL A 280 7.49 -21.17 5.36
CA VAL A 280 8.60 -20.71 6.22
C VAL A 280 9.92 -21.36 5.82
N ASP A 281 9.93 -22.68 5.57
CA ASP A 281 11.12 -23.39 5.08
C ASP A 281 11.55 -22.89 3.69
N PHE A 282 10.59 -22.55 2.83
CA PHE A 282 10.82 -21.93 1.53
C PHE A 282 11.49 -20.56 1.66
N MET A 283 10.97 -19.69 2.53
CA MET A 283 11.57 -18.37 2.81
C MET A 283 13.02 -18.51 3.29
N ARG A 284 13.27 -19.44 4.22
CA ARG A 284 14.63 -19.74 4.69
C ARG A 284 15.51 -20.24 3.54
N TRP A 285 15.01 -21.12 2.69
CA TRP A 285 15.74 -21.62 1.52
C TRP A 285 16.08 -20.50 0.53
N LEU A 286 15.17 -19.56 0.28
CA LEU A 286 15.44 -18.38 -0.53
C LEU A 286 16.61 -17.56 0.04
N SER A 287 16.60 -17.32 1.35
CA SER A 287 17.63 -16.50 1.97
C SER A 287 18.98 -17.22 2.07
N VAL A 288 18.98 -18.46 2.57
CA VAL A 288 20.22 -19.21 2.86
C VAL A 288 20.81 -19.85 1.60
N CYS A 289 19.98 -20.45 0.74
CA CYS A 289 20.46 -21.22 -0.41
C CYS A 289 20.47 -20.41 -1.71
N ARG A 290 19.56 -19.43 -1.86
CA ARG A 290 19.46 -18.60 -3.07
C ARG A 290 20.07 -17.20 -2.89
N GLY A 291 20.45 -16.83 -1.67
CA GLY A 291 21.12 -15.57 -1.35
C GLY A 291 20.22 -14.34 -1.48
N LEU A 292 18.90 -14.52 -1.45
CA LEU A 292 17.99 -13.37 -1.42
C LEU A 292 18.05 -12.69 -0.04
N PRO A 293 17.87 -11.36 0.04
CA PRO A 293 17.72 -10.69 1.32
C PRO A 293 16.58 -11.34 2.15
N PRO A 294 16.76 -11.52 3.47
CA PRO A 294 15.74 -12.14 4.31
C PRO A 294 14.38 -11.42 4.23
N VAL A 295 14.37 -10.09 4.21
CA VAL A 295 13.13 -9.29 4.11
C VAL A 295 12.37 -9.52 2.80
N VAL A 296 13.11 -9.66 1.68
CA VAL A 296 12.53 -9.97 0.37
C VAL A 296 11.96 -11.39 0.37
N SER A 297 12.71 -12.33 0.96
CA SER A 297 12.30 -13.74 1.03
C SER A 297 11.01 -13.91 1.84
N ASP A 298 10.87 -13.18 2.94
CA ASP A 298 9.66 -13.18 3.77
C ASP A 298 8.47 -12.50 3.07
N GLU A 299 8.71 -11.44 2.29
CA GLU A 299 7.65 -10.81 1.51
C GLU A 299 7.14 -11.71 0.38
N LEU A 300 8.04 -12.41 -0.35
CA LEU A 300 7.64 -13.41 -1.35
C LEU A 300 6.83 -14.56 -0.73
N ARG A 301 7.19 -14.98 0.49
CA ARG A 301 6.41 -15.96 1.27
C ARG A 301 5.01 -15.45 1.58
N HIS A 302 4.89 -14.20 2.02
CA HIS A 302 3.61 -13.59 2.34
C HIS A 302 2.70 -13.50 1.09
N ILE A 303 3.26 -13.08 -0.05
CA ILE A 303 2.53 -13.02 -1.33
C ILE A 303 2.05 -14.42 -1.77
N LEU A 304 2.83 -15.48 -1.53
CA LEU A 304 2.38 -16.84 -1.81
C LEU A 304 1.21 -17.27 -0.93
N ILE A 305 1.20 -16.90 0.36
CA ILE A 305 0.05 -17.17 1.24
C ILE A 305 -1.21 -16.51 0.65
N GLN A 306 -1.14 -15.22 0.32
CA GLN A 306 -2.25 -14.50 -0.32
C GLN A 306 -2.71 -15.19 -1.61
N CYS A 307 -1.77 -15.62 -2.45
CA CYS A 307 -2.08 -16.31 -3.69
C CYS A 307 -2.79 -17.66 -3.44
N ILE A 308 -2.32 -18.44 -2.47
CA ILE A 308 -2.88 -19.75 -2.12
C ILE A 308 -4.29 -19.60 -1.57
N ASP A 309 -4.49 -18.65 -0.65
CA ASP A 309 -5.78 -18.35 -0.06
C ASP A 309 -6.77 -17.86 -1.12
N PHE A 310 -6.32 -17.00 -2.04
CA PHE A 310 -7.13 -16.50 -3.15
C PHE A 310 -7.59 -17.62 -4.09
N MET A 311 -6.71 -18.59 -4.40
CA MET A 311 -7.05 -19.72 -5.26
C MET A 311 -8.14 -20.63 -4.65
N ARG A 312 -8.36 -20.58 -3.32
CA ARG A 312 -9.36 -21.38 -2.58
C ARG A 312 -9.30 -22.88 -2.93
N ARG A 313 -8.10 -23.39 -3.22
CA ARG A 313 -7.88 -24.79 -3.60
C ARG A 313 -7.32 -25.60 -2.44
N PRO A 314 -7.54 -26.93 -2.42
CA PRO A 314 -6.84 -27.81 -1.51
C PRO A 314 -5.32 -27.70 -1.71
N ALA A 315 -4.57 -27.67 -0.61
CA ALA A 315 -3.11 -27.49 -0.60
C ALA A 315 -2.36 -28.50 -1.47
N ASN A 316 -2.81 -29.76 -1.52
CA ASN A 316 -2.19 -30.79 -2.35
C ASN A 316 -2.12 -30.43 -3.85
N ARG A 317 -2.95 -29.48 -4.33
CA ARG A 317 -2.85 -29.00 -5.72
C ARG A 317 -1.55 -28.27 -6.01
N LEU A 318 -0.92 -27.65 -5.00
CA LEU A 318 0.41 -27.07 -5.15
C LEU A 318 1.42 -28.11 -5.64
N LEU A 319 1.27 -29.37 -5.21
CA LEU A 319 2.15 -30.47 -5.62
C LEU A 319 1.83 -31.03 -7.02
N THR A 320 0.69 -30.65 -7.60
CA THR A 320 0.27 -31.13 -8.94
C THR A 320 0.64 -30.17 -10.09
N GLY A 321 1.35 -29.09 -9.77
CA GLY A 321 1.72 -28.05 -10.71
C GLY A 321 0.75 -26.87 -10.75
N LEU A 322 1.18 -25.82 -11.44
CA LEU A 322 0.46 -24.57 -11.61
C LEU A 322 -0.29 -24.56 -12.93
N LYS A 323 -1.61 -24.37 -12.89
CA LYS A 323 -2.41 -24.11 -14.08
C LYS A 323 -2.57 -22.61 -14.27
N ARG A 324 -2.26 -22.14 -15.47
CA ARG A 324 -2.41 -20.73 -15.87
C ARG A 324 -3.76 -20.13 -15.47
N ARG A 325 -4.86 -20.79 -15.83
CA ARG A 325 -6.24 -20.38 -15.48
C ARG A 325 -6.56 -20.28 -13.98
N GLU A 326 -5.71 -20.85 -13.12
CA GLU A 326 -5.86 -20.81 -11.67
C GLU A 326 -5.05 -19.67 -11.05
N PHE A 327 -3.94 -19.28 -11.70
CA PHE A 327 -3.06 -18.22 -11.22
C PHE A 327 -3.40 -16.84 -11.80
N GLU A 328 -3.80 -16.77 -13.07
CA GLU A 328 -4.19 -15.52 -13.74
C GLU A 328 -5.23 -14.70 -12.98
N PRO A 329 -6.28 -15.29 -12.36
CA PRO A 329 -7.26 -14.50 -11.61
C PRO A 329 -6.66 -13.75 -10.42
N PHE A 330 -5.66 -14.32 -9.75
CA PHE A 330 -4.94 -13.62 -8.68
C PHE A 330 -4.11 -12.46 -9.24
N LEU A 331 -3.39 -12.68 -10.34
CA LEU A 331 -2.61 -11.64 -11.00
C LEU A 331 -3.51 -10.50 -11.48
N ALA A 332 -4.64 -10.82 -12.11
CA ALA A 332 -5.63 -9.85 -12.57
C ALA A 332 -6.21 -9.03 -11.41
N ALA A 333 -6.53 -9.68 -10.28
CA ALA A 333 -7.01 -8.97 -9.10
C ALA A 333 -5.97 -7.97 -8.56
N LYS A 334 -4.67 -8.31 -8.62
CA LYS A 334 -3.58 -7.41 -8.23
C LYS A 334 -3.30 -6.29 -9.22
N LEU A 335 -3.74 -6.44 -10.47
CA LEU A 335 -3.62 -5.40 -11.50
C LEU A 335 -4.91 -4.58 -11.67
N ASP A 336 -5.92 -4.80 -10.83
CA ASP A 336 -7.14 -4.02 -10.86
C ASP A 336 -6.84 -2.55 -10.49
N PHE A 337 -7.63 -1.62 -11.03
CA PHE A 337 -7.36 -0.19 -10.90
C PHE A 337 -7.42 0.30 -9.44
N LEU A 338 -8.16 -0.41 -8.58
CA LEU A 338 -8.29 -0.11 -7.14
C LEU A 338 -7.17 -0.74 -6.31
N CYS A 339 -6.33 -1.60 -6.91
CA CYS A 339 -5.30 -2.32 -6.18
C CYS A 339 -4.03 -1.46 -6.08
N LEU A 340 -3.64 -1.10 -4.85
CA LEU A 340 -2.44 -0.28 -4.62
C LEU A 340 -1.15 -1.10 -4.61
N ASP A 341 -1.24 -2.42 -4.43
CA ASP A 341 -0.12 -3.34 -4.36
C ASP A 341 0.14 -4.05 -5.70
N GLN A 342 0.04 -3.32 -6.83
CA GLN A 342 0.20 -3.90 -8.19
C GLN A 342 1.52 -4.66 -8.39
N GLY A 343 2.57 -4.30 -7.63
CA GLY A 343 3.84 -5.03 -7.59
C GLY A 343 3.71 -6.49 -7.12
N HIS A 344 2.62 -6.87 -6.45
CA HIS A 344 2.34 -8.25 -6.05
C HIS A 344 2.11 -9.17 -7.25
N ALA A 345 1.60 -8.67 -8.38
CA ALA A 345 1.42 -9.50 -9.57
C ALA A 345 2.76 -10.04 -10.11
N PRO A 346 3.74 -9.20 -10.49
CA PRO A 346 5.06 -9.70 -10.90
C PRO A 346 5.78 -10.43 -9.75
N ALA A 347 5.70 -9.94 -8.50
CA ALA A 347 6.36 -10.60 -7.37
C ALA A 347 5.81 -12.02 -7.11
N ALA A 348 4.51 -12.25 -7.32
CA ALA A 348 3.93 -13.59 -7.22
C ALA A 348 4.46 -14.54 -8.28
N VAL A 349 4.71 -14.06 -9.51
CA VAL A 349 5.36 -14.87 -10.56
C VAL A 349 6.78 -15.25 -10.13
N VAL A 350 7.55 -14.31 -9.58
CA VAL A 350 8.89 -14.58 -9.01
C VAL A 350 8.80 -15.62 -7.88
N ALA A 351 7.87 -15.44 -6.94
CA ALA A 351 7.70 -16.33 -5.81
C ALA A 351 7.33 -17.75 -6.26
N MET A 352 6.42 -17.87 -7.24
CA MET A 352 5.96 -19.15 -7.77
C MET A 352 7.07 -19.91 -8.51
N LEU A 353 7.94 -19.20 -9.24
CA LEU A 353 9.11 -19.79 -9.88
C LEU A 353 10.03 -20.45 -8.86
N HIS A 354 10.39 -19.70 -7.82
CA HIS A 354 11.26 -20.20 -6.76
C HIS A 354 10.59 -21.29 -5.95
N LEU A 355 9.28 -21.20 -5.69
CA LEU A 355 8.54 -22.22 -4.95
C LEU A 355 8.65 -23.58 -5.64
N TYR A 356 8.48 -23.65 -6.96
CA TYR A 356 8.57 -24.94 -7.67
C TYR A 356 10.00 -25.46 -7.81
N ASP A 357 11.02 -24.60 -7.81
CA ASP A 357 12.40 -25.04 -7.67
C ASP A 357 12.64 -25.64 -6.27
N PHE A 358 12.16 -24.98 -5.22
CA PHE A 358 12.22 -25.48 -3.84
C PHE A 358 11.49 -26.81 -3.66
N LEU A 359 10.24 -26.92 -4.13
CA LEU A 359 9.44 -28.16 -4.04
C LEU A 359 10.16 -29.32 -4.75
N ARG A 360 10.80 -29.05 -5.89
CA ARG A 360 11.56 -30.05 -6.65
C ARG A 360 12.80 -30.49 -5.87
N GLU A 361 13.54 -29.55 -5.28
CA GLU A 361 14.71 -29.87 -4.44
C GLU A 361 14.34 -30.68 -3.19
N ARG A 362 13.13 -30.48 -2.66
CA ARG A 362 12.57 -31.28 -1.56
C ARG A 362 11.95 -32.61 -2.00
N GLY A 363 11.96 -32.93 -3.30
CA GLY A 363 11.37 -34.16 -3.83
C GLY A 363 9.84 -34.21 -3.77
N LEU A 364 9.18 -33.07 -3.56
CA LEU A 364 7.72 -32.96 -3.47
C LEU A 364 7.05 -32.88 -4.85
N VAL A 365 7.79 -32.48 -5.88
CA VAL A 365 7.33 -32.46 -7.28
C VAL A 365 8.42 -33.01 -8.20
N ASP A 366 8.00 -33.57 -9.33
CA ASP A 366 8.93 -34.08 -10.34
C ASP A 366 9.43 -32.96 -11.29
N VAL A 367 10.47 -33.28 -12.07
CA VAL A 367 11.07 -32.36 -13.05
C VAL A 367 10.04 -31.89 -14.10
N PRO A 368 9.21 -32.78 -14.70
CA PRO A 368 8.17 -32.36 -15.63
C PRO A 368 7.19 -31.33 -15.07
N THR A 369 6.74 -31.50 -13.82
CA THR A 369 5.82 -30.57 -13.14
C THR A 369 6.48 -29.22 -12.97
N ARG A 370 7.71 -29.19 -12.41
CA ARG A 370 8.48 -27.96 -12.23
C ARG A 370 8.73 -27.23 -13.55
N ASP A 371 9.12 -27.94 -14.61
CA ASP A 371 9.36 -27.34 -15.93
C ASP A 371 8.07 -26.82 -16.58
N SER A 372 6.94 -27.49 -16.35
CA SER A 372 5.62 -27.01 -16.78
C SER A 372 5.28 -25.67 -16.12
N VAL A 373 5.50 -25.55 -14.81
CA VAL A 373 5.26 -24.28 -14.09
C VAL A 373 6.17 -23.17 -14.57
N ARG A 374 7.46 -23.46 -14.82
CA ARG A 374 8.40 -22.48 -15.36
C ARG A 374 7.93 -21.93 -16.72
N ARG A 375 7.37 -22.77 -17.59
CA ARG A 375 6.78 -22.33 -18.86
C ARG A 375 5.56 -21.42 -18.66
N VAL A 376 4.67 -21.76 -17.73
CA VAL A 376 3.51 -20.92 -17.38
C VAL A 376 3.97 -19.56 -16.85
N CYS A 377 4.91 -19.54 -15.89
CA CYS A 377 5.43 -18.32 -15.32
C CYS A 377 6.20 -17.47 -16.35
N ALA A 378 6.95 -18.07 -17.26
CA ALA A 378 7.62 -17.36 -18.35
C ALA A 378 6.63 -16.66 -19.30
N ALA A 379 5.54 -17.34 -19.67
CA ALA A 379 4.49 -16.73 -20.47
C ALA A 379 3.82 -15.56 -19.74
N LEU A 380 3.42 -15.77 -18.48
CA LEU A 380 2.78 -14.73 -17.66
C LEU A 380 3.71 -13.55 -17.42
N TRP A 381 5.00 -13.77 -17.17
CA TRP A 381 6.00 -12.71 -17.02
C TRP A 381 6.10 -11.83 -18.25
N ALA A 382 6.15 -12.42 -19.45
CA ALA A 382 6.20 -11.68 -20.71
C ALA A 382 4.91 -10.89 -20.95
N GLU A 383 3.75 -11.46 -20.61
CA GLU A 383 2.45 -10.80 -20.76
C GLU A 383 2.25 -9.67 -19.73
N LEU A 384 2.76 -9.82 -18.50
CA LEU A 384 2.77 -8.75 -17.51
C LEU A 384 3.59 -7.56 -18.01
N LYS A 385 4.79 -7.81 -18.53
CA LYS A 385 5.64 -6.78 -19.14
C LYS A 385 4.93 -6.03 -20.27
N ASP A 386 4.29 -6.77 -21.17
CA ASP A 386 3.56 -6.20 -22.31
C ASP A 386 2.32 -5.41 -21.84
N GLY A 387 1.52 -6.00 -20.95
CA GLY A 387 0.27 -5.41 -20.46
C GLY A 387 0.46 -4.17 -19.58
N MET A 388 1.54 -4.11 -18.80
CA MET A 388 1.84 -2.95 -17.95
C MET A 388 2.51 -1.80 -18.73
N GLY A 389 3.11 -2.08 -19.89
CA GLY A 389 3.73 -1.06 -20.73
C GLY A 389 4.73 -0.17 -19.98
N SER A 390 4.49 1.14 -19.94
CA SER A 390 5.35 2.09 -19.23
C SER A 390 5.37 1.91 -17.71
N GLU A 391 4.30 1.37 -17.13
CA GLU A 391 4.20 1.13 -15.68
C GLU A 391 5.11 0.00 -15.22
N TRP A 392 5.56 -0.88 -16.13
CA TRP A 392 6.52 -1.93 -15.82
C TRP A 392 7.80 -1.38 -15.16
N ASN A 393 8.22 -0.16 -15.52
CA ASN A 393 9.43 0.45 -14.98
C ASN A 393 9.40 0.56 -13.44
N ARG A 394 8.21 0.73 -12.83
CA ARG A 394 8.05 0.76 -11.37
C ARG A 394 8.33 -0.59 -10.69
N HIS A 395 8.28 -1.68 -11.45
CA HIS A 395 8.39 -3.05 -10.95
C HIS A 395 9.58 -3.83 -11.55
N ALA A 396 10.30 -3.21 -12.50
CA ALA A 396 11.44 -3.82 -13.19
C ALA A 396 12.54 -4.28 -12.22
N PHE A 397 12.65 -3.65 -11.04
CA PHE A 397 13.58 -4.05 -9.98
C PHE A 397 13.41 -5.51 -9.54
N LEU A 398 12.21 -6.09 -9.68
CA LEU A 398 11.94 -7.49 -9.35
C LEU A 398 12.69 -8.47 -10.26
N GLU A 399 13.17 -8.04 -11.42
CA GLU A 399 13.98 -8.86 -12.33
C GLU A 399 15.26 -9.38 -11.68
N ARG A 400 15.83 -8.62 -10.72
CA ARG A 400 17.02 -9.04 -9.99
C ARG A 400 16.76 -10.27 -9.10
N TRP A 401 15.50 -10.54 -8.77
CA TRP A 401 15.07 -11.68 -7.98
C TRP A 401 14.68 -12.90 -8.80
N LEU A 402 14.68 -12.82 -10.14
CA LEU A 402 14.41 -13.99 -10.98
C LEU A 402 15.53 -15.04 -10.87
N PRO A 403 15.21 -16.35 -10.96
CA PRO A 403 16.22 -17.40 -11.09
C PRO A 403 17.23 -17.08 -12.21
N GLY A 404 18.51 -17.37 -11.99
CA GLY A 404 19.58 -17.01 -12.93
C GLY A 404 19.44 -17.65 -14.32
N ASP A 405 18.74 -18.77 -14.42
CA ASP A 405 18.44 -19.49 -15.66
C ASP A 405 17.08 -19.12 -16.27
N PHE A 406 16.37 -18.14 -15.71
CA PHE A 406 15.09 -17.69 -16.22
C PHE A 406 15.27 -16.68 -17.37
N PRO A 407 14.52 -16.80 -18.48
CA PRO A 407 14.66 -15.90 -19.61
C PRO A 407 14.23 -14.47 -19.21
N ARG A 408 15.21 -13.55 -19.14
CA ARG A 408 14.96 -12.14 -18.81
C ARG A 408 14.50 -11.33 -20.01
N THR A 409 14.88 -11.77 -21.21
CA THR A 409 14.47 -11.18 -22.49
C THR A 409 13.26 -11.91 -23.07
N SER A 410 12.33 -11.14 -23.65
CA SER A 410 11.22 -11.61 -24.47
C SER A 410 11.76 -12.27 -25.75
N ALA A 411 12.27 -13.50 -25.63
CA ALA A 411 12.67 -14.31 -26.80
C ALA A 411 11.46 -15.02 -27.44
N PHE A 412 10.25 -14.90 -26.87
CA PHE A 412 9.02 -15.54 -27.36
C PHE A 412 8.13 -14.62 -28.21
N ALA A 413 8.52 -13.37 -28.46
CA ALA A 413 7.84 -12.54 -29.44
C ALA A 413 8.20 -13.02 -30.87
N ARG A 414 7.25 -13.73 -31.50
CA ARG A 414 7.10 -14.09 -32.93
C ARG A 414 7.23 -15.58 -33.27
N SER A 415 6.31 -16.42 -32.78
CA SER A 415 6.00 -17.68 -33.48
C SER A 415 4.69 -18.31 -32.99
N ALA A 416 3.59 -17.55 -33.02
CA ALA A 416 2.26 -18.14 -33.09
C ALA A 416 1.45 -17.38 -34.16
N PRO A 417 1.07 -18.01 -35.28
CA PRO A 417 0.20 -17.37 -36.26
C PRO A 417 -1.17 -17.18 -35.61
N ARG A 418 -1.62 -15.93 -35.52
CA ARG A 418 -3.01 -15.61 -35.12
C ARG A 418 -3.97 -16.38 -36.05
N PRO A 419 -4.96 -17.11 -35.54
CA PRO A 419 -5.99 -17.70 -36.38
C PRO A 419 -6.74 -16.56 -37.09
N ARG A 420 -6.89 -16.70 -38.42
CA ARG A 420 -7.64 -15.73 -39.23
C ARG A 420 -9.10 -15.71 -38.76
N PRO A 421 -9.73 -14.53 -38.65
CA PRO A 421 -11.16 -14.45 -38.42
C PRO A 421 -11.88 -15.05 -39.64
N THR A 422 -12.71 -16.06 -39.41
CA THR A 422 -13.73 -16.47 -40.36
C THR A 422 -14.83 -15.42 -40.36
N HIS A 423 -15.04 -14.79 -41.51
CA HIS A 423 -16.21 -13.95 -41.80
C HIS A 423 -17.48 -14.78 -41.85
#